data_AF-A0A8I1KAP5-F1
#
_entry.id   AF-A0A8I1KAP5-F1
#
_cell.length_a   1.000
_cell.length_b   1.000
_cell.length_c   1.000
_cell.angle_alpha   90.00
_cell.angle_beta   90.00
_cell.angle_gamma   90.00
#
_symmetry.space_group_name_H-M   'P 1'
#
loop_
_entity.id
_entity.type
_entity.pdbx_description
1 polymer ?
#
loop_
_entity_poly.entity_id
_entity_poly.type
_entity_poly.pdbx_seq_one_letter_code
_entity_poly.pdbx_strand_id
1 'polypeptide(L)'
;MATQAQIAAVQQLYVGYLGRAADSAGQQFWANAIANGTATIASVATGFTLSNEYKATYGGLSTSDLVEQVYNNVLGRAPDADGKAFWVAALANGTVTADTLVATIVTNLGALDQQTINNKVFVAQTYTDTAGTAYNPAAAAAILTGIDSTATSVNTALTGLGNGTYAGVVPGVALINAKVSADAAVAAYAKAAATANPSFDGITDADASGTTNDKDGKISLAEAKDALAVANTARGTTDTKVTLDANLSNANGELAAAKTAATTTAAGSVAVSAYDAANAKAIAAVGTPADVQAQVVLKATATSGVNASVTADSAVTWATLESKTLAATGIESAETLYSVLIGSTLSSAERNALVAEVNKIGSLGTQLVAAADKEVAISKANSDLGLAKTALDTAVTATVANKYVTEIGEQKVAADAVTKAAAADVKVAAAKTVVDQITKLESNVTAANKALTDFASDKAVLVDVTSTVAAATVPASAKNDVFYFTKVGSADFNIAGTGATAFTTGDSVVLGAGYTFNAGALSTGNASTLEFFLVQGAKGVQIVAETASYGSASATTGADGVVAASATDAVSVITLTGVTIDHVAVGANGVVSYV
;
A
#
# COMPACT_ATOMS: atom_id res chain seq x y z
N MET A 1 -5.50 -19.79 -7.25
CA MET A 1 -5.98 -19.93 -5.86
C MET A 1 -7.43 -19.53 -5.80
N ALA A 2 -8.22 -20.17 -4.94
CA ALA A 2 -9.62 -19.80 -4.74
C ALA A 2 -9.77 -18.37 -4.19
N THR A 3 -10.84 -17.69 -4.60
CA THR A 3 -11.22 -16.37 -4.10
C THR A 3 -11.91 -16.47 -2.73
N GLN A 4 -11.91 -15.37 -1.97
CA GLN A 4 -12.62 -15.32 -0.68
C GLN A 4 -14.13 -15.64 -0.82
N ALA A 5 -14.74 -15.25 -1.94
CA ALA A 5 -16.13 -15.57 -2.22
C ALA A 5 -16.37 -17.08 -2.38
N GLN A 6 -15.44 -17.79 -3.02
CA GLN A 6 -15.52 -19.26 -3.16
C GLN A 6 -15.31 -19.97 -1.82
N ILE A 7 -14.36 -19.49 -1.01
CA ILE A 7 -14.10 -19.99 0.34
C ILE A 7 -15.35 -19.83 1.24
N ALA A 8 -15.96 -18.64 1.24
CA ALA A 8 -17.17 -18.35 2.00
C ALA A 8 -18.38 -19.18 1.52
N ALA A 9 -18.53 -19.39 0.21
CA ALA A 9 -19.59 -20.23 -0.33
C ALA A 9 -19.47 -21.69 0.13
N VAL A 10 -18.25 -22.25 0.15
CA VAL A 10 -17.99 -23.59 0.70
C VAL A 10 -18.28 -23.62 2.22
N GLN A 11 -17.87 -22.59 2.96
CA GLN A 11 -18.15 -22.50 4.40
C GLN A 11 -19.67 -22.51 4.67
N GLN A 12 -20.45 -21.81 3.85
CA GLN A 12 -21.92 -21.81 3.95
C GLN A 12 -22.53 -23.20 3.74
N LEU A 13 -21.94 -24.04 2.88
CA LEU A 13 -22.38 -25.44 2.74
C LEU A 13 -22.10 -26.26 4.00
N TYR A 14 -20.92 -26.12 4.62
CA TYR A 14 -20.62 -26.77 5.90
C TYR A 14 -21.59 -26.32 7.01
N VAL A 15 -21.84 -25.01 7.12
CA VAL A 15 -22.77 -24.45 8.10
C VAL A 15 -24.18 -24.98 7.87
N GLY A 16 -24.70 -24.90 6.64
CA GLY A 16 -26.08 -25.28 6.35
C GLY A 16 -26.33 -26.79 6.36
N TYR A 17 -25.45 -27.58 5.72
CA TYR A 17 -25.63 -29.03 5.61
C TYR A 17 -25.14 -29.80 6.83
N LEU A 18 -24.09 -29.36 7.53
CA LEU A 18 -23.51 -30.14 8.63
C LEU A 18 -23.61 -29.43 9.98
N GLY A 19 -24.12 -28.19 10.03
CA GLY A 19 -24.32 -27.47 11.29
C GLY A 19 -23.02 -27.09 12.00
N ARG A 20 -21.88 -27.08 11.29
CA ARG A 20 -20.56 -26.82 11.85
C ARG A 20 -19.67 -26.02 10.91
N ALA A 21 -18.60 -25.44 11.47
CA ALA A 21 -17.52 -24.88 10.66
C ALA A 21 -16.80 -25.98 9.85
N ALA A 22 -16.22 -25.59 8.71
CA ALA A 22 -15.35 -26.46 7.94
C ALA A 22 -14.01 -26.72 8.66
N ASP A 23 -13.35 -27.82 8.33
CA ASP A 23 -11.91 -27.93 8.55
C ASP A 23 -11.16 -27.26 7.38
N SER A 24 -9.95 -26.75 7.63
CA SER A 24 -9.20 -25.96 6.63
C SER A 24 -8.87 -26.76 5.37
N ALA A 25 -8.51 -28.04 5.52
CA ALA A 25 -8.13 -28.90 4.39
C ALA A 25 -9.33 -29.20 3.47
N GLY A 26 -10.46 -29.60 4.05
CA GLY A 26 -11.70 -29.85 3.33
C GLY A 26 -12.25 -28.59 2.65
N GLN A 27 -12.21 -27.45 3.33
CA GLN A 27 -12.63 -26.18 2.74
C GLN A 27 -11.78 -25.82 1.52
N GLN A 28 -10.45 -25.84 1.66
CA GLN A 28 -9.54 -25.49 0.57
C GLN A 28 -9.64 -26.47 -0.59
N PHE A 29 -9.81 -27.77 -0.32
CA PHE A 29 -10.01 -28.78 -1.36
C PHE A 29 -11.21 -28.43 -2.25
N TRP A 30 -12.37 -28.16 -1.65
CA TRP A 30 -13.58 -27.81 -2.41
C TRP A 30 -13.47 -26.44 -3.09
N ALA A 31 -12.94 -25.45 -2.39
CA ALA A 31 -12.79 -24.09 -2.94
C ALA A 31 -11.86 -24.08 -4.16
N ASN A 32 -10.75 -24.83 -4.10
CA ASN A 32 -9.82 -24.97 -5.23
C ASN A 32 -10.42 -25.80 -6.38
N ALA A 33 -11.20 -26.85 -6.09
CA ALA A 33 -11.92 -27.59 -7.13
C ALA A 33 -12.90 -26.67 -7.91
N ILE A 34 -13.58 -25.77 -7.21
CA ILE A 34 -14.44 -24.76 -7.84
C ILE A 34 -13.61 -23.74 -8.62
N ALA A 35 -12.52 -23.23 -8.05
CA ALA A 35 -11.65 -22.27 -8.71
C ALA A 35 -11.01 -22.82 -10.00
N ASN A 36 -10.71 -24.11 -10.01
CA ASN A 36 -10.14 -24.81 -11.16
C ASN A 36 -11.20 -25.32 -12.15
N GLY A 37 -12.49 -25.08 -11.89
CA GLY A 37 -13.60 -25.51 -12.75
C GLY A 37 -13.86 -27.02 -12.76
N THR A 38 -13.25 -27.79 -11.86
CA THR A 38 -13.46 -29.24 -11.75
C THR A 38 -14.67 -29.60 -10.89
N ALA A 39 -15.24 -28.63 -10.18
CA ALA A 39 -16.49 -28.76 -9.43
C ALA A 39 -17.35 -27.48 -9.55
N THR A 40 -18.66 -27.62 -9.34
CA THR A 40 -19.60 -26.51 -9.14
C THR A 40 -20.09 -26.50 -7.69
N ILE A 41 -20.61 -25.37 -7.20
CA ILE A 41 -21.23 -25.32 -5.86
C ILE A 41 -22.33 -26.37 -5.72
N ALA A 42 -23.14 -26.59 -6.77
CA ALA A 42 -24.17 -27.62 -6.79
C ALA A 42 -23.58 -29.03 -6.63
N SER A 43 -22.54 -29.38 -7.39
CA SER A 43 -21.92 -30.71 -7.28
C SER A 43 -21.24 -30.94 -5.93
N VAL A 44 -20.69 -29.87 -5.32
CA VAL A 44 -20.16 -29.94 -3.95
C VAL A 44 -21.28 -30.20 -2.95
N ALA A 45 -22.41 -29.48 -3.05
CA ALA A 45 -23.57 -29.72 -2.21
C ALA A 45 -24.10 -31.16 -2.33
N THR A 46 -24.17 -31.72 -3.56
CA THR A 46 -24.49 -33.13 -3.77
C THR A 46 -23.49 -34.03 -3.05
N GLY A 47 -22.19 -33.76 -3.15
CA GLY A 47 -21.13 -34.50 -2.44
C GLY A 47 -21.33 -34.53 -0.92
N PHE A 48 -21.75 -33.43 -0.32
CA PHE A 48 -22.06 -33.37 1.12
C PHE A 48 -23.18 -34.32 1.49
N THR A 49 -24.30 -34.33 0.74
CA THR A 49 -25.43 -35.23 1.04
C THR A 49 -25.11 -36.71 0.89
N LEU A 50 -24.10 -37.04 0.08
CA LEU A 50 -23.62 -38.41 -0.12
C LEU A 50 -22.58 -38.85 0.93
N SER A 51 -22.03 -37.91 1.68
CA SER A 51 -20.98 -38.16 2.68
C SER A 51 -21.47 -39.04 3.84
N ASN A 52 -20.54 -39.77 4.45
CA ASN A 52 -20.84 -40.55 5.65
C ASN A 52 -21.26 -39.66 6.82
N GLU A 53 -20.74 -38.43 6.87
CA GLU A 53 -21.07 -37.47 7.91
C GLU A 53 -22.51 -36.97 7.82
N TYR A 54 -22.97 -36.65 6.61
CA TYR A 54 -24.37 -36.32 6.38
C TYR A 54 -25.27 -37.52 6.71
N LYS A 55 -24.91 -38.73 6.27
CA LYS A 55 -25.67 -39.94 6.61
C LYS A 55 -25.70 -40.22 8.11
N ALA A 56 -24.63 -39.93 8.85
CA ALA A 56 -24.59 -40.09 10.30
C ALA A 56 -25.48 -39.04 11.01
N THR A 57 -25.57 -37.83 10.45
CA THR A 57 -26.35 -36.72 11.03
C THR A 57 -27.84 -36.82 10.71
N TYR A 58 -28.19 -37.19 9.47
CA TYR A 58 -29.56 -37.18 8.96
C TYR A 58 -30.14 -38.58 8.69
N GLY A 59 -29.33 -39.63 8.79
CA GLY A 59 -29.76 -41.00 8.52
C GLY A 59 -30.87 -41.45 9.45
N GLY A 60 -31.98 -41.91 8.87
CA GLY A 60 -33.15 -42.36 9.64
C GLY A 60 -34.07 -41.24 10.13
N LEU A 61 -33.74 -39.96 9.89
CA LEU A 61 -34.66 -38.85 10.16
C LEU A 61 -35.85 -38.87 9.20
N SER A 62 -37.01 -38.45 9.69
CA SER A 62 -38.14 -38.14 8.81
C SER A 62 -37.84 -36.89 7.98
N THR A 63 -38.54 -36.70 6.85
CA THR A 63 -38.44 -35.45 6.06
C THR A 63 -38.73 -34.21 6.91
N SER A 64 -39.66 -34.33 7.85
CA SER A 64 -40.01 -33.27 8.81
C SER A 64 -38.81 -32.90 9.69
N ASP A 65 -38.11 -33.89 10.23
CA ASP A 65 -36.99 -33.66 11.16
C ASP A 65 -35.74 -33.18 10.41
N LEU A 66 -35.55 -33.63 9.17
CA LEU A 66 -34.51 -33.11 8.27
C LEU A 66 -34.69 -31.61 8.04
N VAL A 67 -35.90 -31.17 7.68
CA VAL A 67 -36.21 -29.74 7.47
C VAL A 67 -35.94 -28.93 8.73
N GLU A 68 -36.35 -29.44 9.89
CA GLU A 68 -36.14 -28.77 11.17
C GLU A 68 -34.66 -28.64 11.52
N GLN A 69 -33.86 -29.69 11.29
CA GLN A 69 -32.42 -29.65 11.53
C GLN A 69 -31.72 -28.64 10.60
N VAL A 70 -32.09 -28.59 9.32
CA VAL A 70 -31.53 -27.62 8.37
C VAL A 70 -31.88 -26.19 8.77
N TYR A 71 -33.11 -25.95 9.25
CA TYR A 71 -33.51 -24.64 9.79
C TYR A 71 -32.68 -24.24 11.02
N ASN A 72 -32.44 -25.17 11.94
CA ASN A 72 -31.59 -24.90 13.10
C ASN A 72 -30.14 -24.58 12.68
N ASN A 73 -29.60 -25.31 11.69
CA ASN A 73 -28.26 -25.05 11.17
C ASN A 73 -28.17 -23.65 10.53
N VAL A 74 -29.09 -23.31 9.63
CA VAL A 74 -29.05 -22.06 8.86
C VAL A 74 -29.47 -20.85 9.70
N LEU A 75 -30.53 -20.98 10.50
CA LEU A 75 -31.21 -19.86 11.17
C LEU A 75 -31.13 -19.90 12.70
N GLY A 76 -30.69 -21.01 13.30
CA GLY A 76 -30.64 -21.15 14.77
C GLY A 76 -32.01 -21.28 15.43
N ARG A 77 -33.06 -21.57 14.66
CA ARG A 77 -34.44 -21.69 15.13
C ARG A 77 -35.19 -22.72 14.30
N ALA A 78 -36.23 -23.30 14.88
CA ALA A 78 -37.17 -24.16 14.17
C ALA A 78 -37.96 -23.39 13.09
N PRO A 79 -38.39 -24.05 12.00
CA PRO A 79 -39.33 -23.48 11.05
C PRO A 79 -40.70 -23.25 11.71
N ASP A 80 -41.42 -22.23 11.26
CA ASP A 80 -42.85 -22.14 11.56
C ASP A 80 -43.63 -23.29 10.87
N ALA A 81 -44.87 -23.51 11.31
CA ALA A 81 -45.66 -24.64 10.85
C ALA A 81 -45.90 -24.65 9.33
N ASP A 82 -46.15 -23.47 8.74
CA ASP A 82 -46.44 -23.34 7.30
C ASP A 82 -45.18 -23.51 6.47
N GLY A 83 -44.06 -22.91 6.90
CA GLY A 83 -42.75 -23.10 6.31
C GLY A 83 -42.32 -24.57 6.36
N LYS A 84 -42.48 -25.24 7.50
CA LYS A 84 -42.17 -26.67 7.64
C LYS A 84 -43.00 -27.51 6.68
N ALA A 85 -44.31 -27.27 6.60
CA ALA A 85 -45.20 -27.97 5.70
C ALA A 85 -44.81 -27.77 4.22
N PHE A 86 -44.45 -26.54 3.84
CA PHE A 86 -43.99 -26.21 2.49
C PHE A 86 -42.75 -27.01 2.10
N TRP A 87 -41.70 -27.00 2.93
CA TRP A 87 -40.45 -27.71 2.61
C TRP A 87 -40.61 -29.22 2.60
N VAL A 88 -41.42 -29.78 3.50
CA VAL A 88 -41.74 -31.20 3.51
C VAL A 88 -42.45 -31.60 2.22
N ALA A 89 -43.43 -30.82 1.77
CA ALA A 89 -44.11 -31.06 0.49
C ALA A 89 -43.15 -30.92 -0.71
N ALA A 90 -42.26 -29.92 -0.69
CA ALA A 90 -41.29 -29.71 -1.75
C ALA A 90 -40.29 -30.86 -1.90
N LEU A 91 -39.85 -31.44 -0.78
CA LEU A 91 -39.00 -32.64 -0.75
C LEU A 91 -39.76 -33.89 -1.17
N ALA A 92 -41.00 -34.08 -0.70
CA ALA A 92 -41.83 -35.24 -1.05
C ALA A 92 -42.17 -35.29 -2.54
N ASN A 93 -42.40 -34.13 -3.16
CA ASN A 93 -42.72 -34.02 -4.59
C ASN A 93 -41.47 -33.96 -5.49
N GLY A 94 -40.26 -33.97 -4.92
CA GLY A 94 -39.00 -33.90 -5.66
C GLY A 94 -38.71 -32.56 -6.34
N THR A 95 -39.48 -31.52 -6.04
CA THR A 95 -39.23 -30.15 -6.54
C THR A 95 -38.01 -29.49 -5.89
N VAL A 96 -37.66 -29.95 -4.69
CA VAL A 96 -36.40 -29.66 -4.00
C VAL A 96 -35.83 -31.01 -3.58
N THR A 97 -34.52 -31.16 -3.72
CA THR A 97 -33.77 -32.35 -3.30
C THR A 97 -32.95 -32.02 -2.05
N ALA A 98 -32.48 -33.04 -1.34
CA ALA A 98 -31.66 -32.83 -0.14
C ALA A 98 -30.44 -31.93 -0.42
N ASP A 99 -29.81 -32.06 -1.59
CA ASP A 99 -28.62 -31.29 -1.99
C ASP A 99 -28.92 -29.88 -2.49
N THR A 100 -30.19 -29.54 -2.75
CA THR A 100 -30.62 -28.19 -3.13
C THR A 100 -31.37 -27.47 -2.02
N LEU A 101 -31.76 -28.17 -0.94
CA LEU A 101 -32.56 -27.62 0.15
C LEU A 101 -31.92 -26.41 0.83
N VAL A 102 -30.66 -26.52 1.29
CA VAL A 102 -29.96 -25.41 1.96
C VAL A 102 -29.83 -24.22 1.03
N ALA A 103 -29.42 -24.45 -0.22
CA ALA A 103 -29.26 -23.39 -1.21
C ALA A 103 -30.60 -22.67 -1.49
N THR A 104 -31.69 -23.44 -1.57
CA THR A 104 -33.03 -22.89 -1.82
C THR A 104 -33.56 -22.12 -0.60
N ILE A 105 -33.31 -22.62 0.62
CA ILE A 105 -33.65 -21.88 1.85
C ILE A 105 -32.88 -20.55 1.89
N VAL A 106 -31.54 -20.59 1.76
CA VAL A 106 -30.71 -19.38 1.92
C VAL A 106 -31.04 -18.31 0.88
N THR A 107 -31.30 -18.70 -0.38
CA THR A 107 -31.62 -17.72 -1.44
C THR A 107 -32.99 -17.06 -1.30
N ASN A 108 -33.87 -17.57 -0.42
CA ASN A 108 -35.23 -17.05 -0.20
C ASN A 108 -35.44 -16.49 1.21
N LEU A 109 -34.37 -16.16 1.95
CA LEU A 109 -34.48 -15.60 3.30
C LEU A 109 -34.85 -14.11 3.30
N GLY A 110 -35.56 -13.68 4.35
CA GLY A 110 -35.68 -12.26 4.67
C GLY A 110 -34.36 -11.67 5.19
N ALA A 111 -34.24 -10.34 5.20
CA ALA A 111 -32.97 -9.65 5.51
C ALA A 111 -32.35 -10.05 6.87
N LEU A 112 -33.16 -10.22 7.91
CA LEU A 112 -32.67 -10.64 9.24
C LEU A 112 -32.14 -12.07 9.24
N ASP A 113 -32.87 -12.99 8.60
CA ASP A 113 -32.46 -14.40 8.49
C ASP A 113 -31.21 -14.53 7.61
N GLN A 114 -31.11 -13.74 6.53
CA GLN A 114 -29.90 -13.65 5.71
C GLN A 114 -28.71 -13.15 6.53
N GLN A 115 -28.92 -12.17 7.43
CA GLN A 115 -27.88 -11.71 8.33
C GLN A 115 -27.45 -12.81 9.31
N THR A 116 -28.37 -13.62 9.82
CA THR A 116 -28.06 -14.75 10.71
C THR A 116 -27.11 -15.74 10.06
N ILE A 117 -27.40 -16.20 8.83
CA ILE A 117 -26.49 -17.14 8.13
C ILE A 117 -25.16 -16.47 7.78
N ASN A 118 -25.14 -15.19 7.40
CA ASN A 118 -23.90 -14.45 7.14
C ASN A 118 -23.03 -14.38 8.41
N ASN A 119 -23.63 -14.08 9.57
CA ASN A 119 -22.96 -14.06 10.87
C ASN A 119 -22.41 -15.43 11.24
N LYS A 120 -23.18 -16.51 11.04
CA LYS A 120 -22.71 -17.87 11.25
C LYS A 120 -21.54 -18.23 10.35
N VAL A 121 -21.61 -17.91 9.05
CA VAL A 121 -20.51 -18.15 8.10
C VAL A 121 -19.26 -17.40 8.50
N PHE A 122 -19.38 -16.14 8.93
CA PHE A 122 -18.26 -15.35 9.41
C PHE A 122 -17.59 -15.96 10.66
N VAL A 123 -18.37 -16.33 11.68
CA VAL A 123 -17.83 -16.98 12.88
C VAL A 123 -17.25 -18.34 12.55
N ALA A 124 -17.91 -19.11 11.69
CA ALA A 124 -17.44 -20.41 11.24
C ALA A 124 -16.10 -20.29 10.51
N GLN A 125 -15.95 -19.31 9.61
CA GLN A 125 -14.67 -19.04 8.95
C GLN A 125 -13.59 -18.68 9.97
N THR A 126 -13.93 -17.82 10.94
CA THR A 126 -13.00 -17.43 12.00
C THR A 126 -12.55 -18.65 12.82
N TYR A 127 -13.46 -19.59 13.12
CA TYR A 127 -13.10 -20.87 13.75
C TYR A 127 -12.19 -21.70 12.85
N THR A 128 -12.54 -21.91 11.58
CA THR A 128 -11.73 -22.68 10.62
C THR A 128 -10.31 -22.15 10.57
N ASP A 129 -10.19 -20.82 10.44
CA ASP A 129 -8.91 -20.12 10.36
C ASP A 129 -8.13 -20.23 11.68
N THR A 130 -8.80 -20.17 12.83
CA THR A 130 -8.12 -20.21 14.14
C THR A 130 -7.74 -21.64 14.56
N ALA A 131 -8.60 -22.62 14.31
CA ALA A 131 -8.44 -24.00 14.79
C ALA A 131 -7.42 -24.81 13.98
N GLY A 132 -7.36 -24.59 12.66
CA GLY A 132 -6.34 -25.25 11.85
C GLY A 132 -6.40 -26.78 11.88
N THR A 133 -5.27 -27.46 12.09
CA THR A 133 -5.22 -28.92 12.30
C THR A 133 -5.59 -29.36 13.72
N ALA A 134 -5.76 -28.43 14.67
CA ALA A 134 -6.38 -28.71 15.99
C ALA A 134 -7.92 -28.68 15.92
N TYR A 135 -8.47 -28.64 14.70
CA TYR A 135 -9.90 -28.67 14.41
C TYR A 135 -10.64 -29.77 15.20
N ASN A 136 -11.70 -29.39 15.92
CA ASN A 136 -12.57 -30.30 16.64
C ASN A 136 -14.01 -30.17 16.12
N PRO A 137 -14.61 -31.23 15.55
CA PRO A 137 -15.96 -31.16 14.98
C PRO A 137 -17.05 -30.74 15.97
N ALA A 138 -16.95 -31.13 17.24
CA ALA A 138 -17.93 -30.78 18.26
C ALA A 138 -17.83 -29.29 18.63
N ALA A 139 -16.62 -28.74 18.72
CA ALA A 139 -16.38 -27.32 18.93
C ALA A 139 -16.82 -26.48 17.72
N ALA A 140 -16.54 -26.97 16.50
CA ALA A 140 -16.97 -26.35 15.25
C ALA A 140 -18.49 -26.25 15.10
N ALA A 141 -19.24 -27.17 15.72
CA ALA A 141 -20.70 -27.09 15.83
C ALA A 141 -21.12 -26.16 16.99
N ALA A 142 -20.51 -26.33 18.16
CA ALA A 142 -20.83 -25.57 19.37
C ALA A 142 -20.67 -24.06 19.19
N ILE A 143 -19.65 -23.62 18.45
CA ILE A 143 -19.44 -22.19 18.22
C ILE A 143 -20.57 -21.51 17.42
N LEU A 144 -21.31 -22.27 16.62
CA LEU A 144 -22.42 -21.73 15.83
C LEU A 144 -23.74 -21.65 16.61
N THR A 145 -23.75 -22.13 17.84
CA THR A 145 -24.92 -22.08 18.72
C THR A 145 -25.15 -20.66 19.24
N GLY A 146 -26.42 -20.24 19.30
CA GLY A 146 -26.80 -18.91 19.79
C GLY A 146 -26.45 -17.74 18.87
N ILE A 147 -25.88 -17.97 17.69
CA ILE A 147 -25.64 -16.91 16.69
C ILE A 147 -26.96 -16.53 16.02
N ASP A 148 -27.31 -15.25 16.12
CA ASP A 148 -28.47 -14.65 15.47
C ASP A 148 -28.03 -13.45 14.58
N SER A 149 -29.01 -12.64 14.16
CA SER A 149 -28.78 -11.47 13.31
C SER A 149 -28.05 -10.30 14.00
N THR A 150 -27.80 -10.38 15.31
CA THR A 150 -27.22 -9.29 16.10
C THR A 150 -25.70 -9.35 16.15
N ALA A 151 -25.05 -8.19 16.32
CA ALA A 151 -23.61 -8.13 16.56
C ALA A 151 -23.21 -8.73 17.92
N THR A 152 -24.10 -8.67 18.92
CA THR A 152 -23.85 -9.22 20.25
C THR A 152 -23.61 -10.72 20.22
N SER A 153 -24.44 -11.48 19.49
CA SER A 153 -24.27 -12.93 19.40
C SER A 153 -22.96 -13.32 18.72
N VAL A 154 -22.56 -12.57 17.67
CA VAL A 154 -21.25 -12.75 17.01
C VAL A 154 -20.12 -12.48 17.98
N ASN A 155 -20.16 -11.36 18.70
CA ASN A 155 -19.12 -10.99 19.66
C ASN A 155 -18.99 -12.02 20.79
N THR A 156 -20.10 -12.57 21.28
CA THR A 156 -20.08 -13.67 22.27
C THR A 156 -19.38 -14.91 21.72
N ALA A 157 -19.70 -15.32 20.49
CA ALA A 157 -19.07 -16.47 19.86
C ALA A 157 -17.56 -16.25 19.62
N LEU A 158 -17.17 -15.06 19.13
CA LEU A 158 -15.77 -14.68 18.93
C LEU A 158 -15.00 -14.57 20.25
N THR A 159 -15.63 -14.12 21.33
CA THR A 159 -15.02 -14.11 22.68
C THR A 159 -14.70 -15.54 23.12
N GLY A 160 -15.59 -16.50 22.82
CA GLY A 160 -15.37 -17.92 23.07
C GLY A 160 -14.20 -18.53 22.30
N LEU A 161 -13.90 -18.03 21.09
CA LEU A 161 -12.65 -18.37 20.37
C LEU A 161 -11.43 -17.79 21.08
N GLY A 162 -11.51 -16.50 21.44
CA GLY A 162 -10.40 -15.77 22.03
C GLY A 162 -9.95 -16.37 23.35
N ASN A 163 -10.88 -16.77 24.24
CA ASN A 163 -10.57 -17.26 25.57
C ASN A 163 -10.40 -18.79 25.68
N GLY A 164 -10.40 -19.52 24.56
CA GLY A 164 -10.28 -20.98 24.54
C GLY A 164 -11.45 -21.73 25.17
N THR A 165 -12.66 -21.18 25.10
CA THR A 165 -13.87 -21.88 25.60
C THR A 165 -14.16 -23.15 24.78
N TYR A 166 -13.81 -23.14 23.49
CA TYR A 166 -14.03 -24.25 22.59
C TYR A 166 -12.81 -25.16 22.50
N ALA A 167 -13.03 -26.48 22.60
CA ALA A 167 -11.98 -27.47 22.44
C ALA A 167 -11.30 -27.37 21.07
N GLY A 168 -9.98 -27.55 21.03
CA GLY A 168 -9.19 -27.49 19.79
C GLY A 168 -8.84 -26.08 19.29
N VAL A 169 -9.19 -25.02 20.04
CA VAL A 169 -8.82 -23.64 19.71
C VAL A 169 -7.77 -23.16 20.70
N VAL A 170 -6.65 -22.64 20.18
CA VAL A 170 -5.64 -21.99 21.01
C VAL A 170 -6.08 -20.55 21.34
N PRO A 171 -6.15 -20.17 22.62
CA PRO A 171 -6.53 -18.82 23.05
C PRO A 171 -5.71 -17.72 22.36
N GLY A 172 -6.35 -16.60 22.03
CA GLY A 172 -5.70 -15.40 21.49
C GLY A 172 -5.12 -15.49 20.08
N VAL A 173 -5.10 -16.66 19.41
CA VAL A 173 -4.56 -16.82 18.04
C VAL A 173 -5.23 -15.88 17.04
N ALA A 174 -6.54 -15.64 17.14
CA ALA A 174 -7.24 -14.68 16.29
C ALA A 174 -6.74 -13.24 16.48
N LEU A 175 -6.40 -12.84 17.72
CA LEU A 175 -5.85 -11.51 18.02
C LEU A 175 -4.42 -11.37 17.49
N ILE A 176 -3.61 -12.42 17.63
CA ILE A 176 -2.25 -12.49 17.09
C ILE A 176 -2.28 -12.36 15.55
N ASN A 177 -3.15 -13.12 14.88
CA ASN A 177 -3.31 -13.07 13.42
C ASN A 177 -3.84 -11.70 12.95
N ALA A 178 -4.73 -11.06 13.71
CA ALA A 178 -5.22 -9.72 13.40
C ALA A 178 -4.09 -8.68 13.47
N LYS A 179 -3.21 -8.77 14.47
CA LYS A 179 -2.01 -7.91 14.57
C LYS A 179 -1.08 -8.11 13.37
N VAL A 180 -0.70 -9.36 13.08
CA VAL A 180 0.18 -9.69 11.95
C VAL A 180 -0.39 -9.17 10.63
N SER A 181 -1.70 -9.32 10.43
CA SER A 181 -2.39 -8.84 9.22
C SER A 181 -2.39 -7.31 9.13
N ALA A 182 -2.60 -6.61 10.26
CA ALA A 182 -2.55 -5.14 10.29
C ALA A 182 -1.15 -4.61 9.97
N ASP A 183 -0.11 -5.22 10.54
CA ASP A 183 1.30 -4.87 10.26
C ASP A 183 1.64 -5.09 8.78
N ALA A 184 1.22 -6.23 8.21
CA ALA A 184 1.42 -6.54 6.80
C ALA A 184 0.70 -5.55 5.88
N ALA A 185 -0.50 -5.09 6.25
CA ALA A 185 -1.27 -4.11 5.48
C ALA A 185 -0.57 -2.74 5.42
N VAL A 186 0.01 -2.28 6.53
CA VAL A 186 0.84 -1.05 6.55
C VAL A 186 2.03 -1.20 5.61
N ALA A 187 2.79 -2.29 5.73
CA ALA A 187 3.98 -2.51 4.92
C ALA A 187 3.67 -2.62 3.42
N ALA A 188 2.60 -3.33 3.05
CA ALA A 188 2.18 -3.48 1.67
C ALA A 188 1.75 -2.14 1.06
N TYR A 189 0.97 -1.34 1.80
CA TYR A 189 0.55 -0.03 1.35
C TYR A 189 1.73 0.93 1.19
N ALA A 190 2.62 0.98 2.19
CA ALA A 190 3.82 1.84 2.15
C ALA A 190 4.67 1.55 0.90
N LYS A 191 4.89 0.27 0.58
CA LYS A 191 5.65 -0.14 -0.61
C LYS A 191 4.98 0.27 -1.92
N ALA A 192 3.67 0.09 -2.01
CA ALA A 192 2.90 0.49 -3.19
C ALA A 192 2.90 2.02 -3.35
N ALA A 193 2.73 2.77 -2.25
CA ALA A 193 2.72 4.22 -2.24
C ALA A 193 4.07 4.83 -2.62
N ALA A 194 5.18 4.26 -2.12
CA ALA A 194 6.55 4.64 -2.49
C ALA A 194 6.81 4.51 -4.00
N THR A 195 6.35 3.40 -4.59
CA THR A 195 6.49 3.15 -6.03
C THR A 195 5.63 4.10 -6.86
N ALA A 196 4.40 4.37 -6.42
CA ALA A 196 3.46 5.20 -7.16
C ALA A 196 3.82 6.71 -7.12
N ASN A 197 4.59 7.14 -6.12
CA ASN A 197 4.87 8.56 -5.91
C ASN A 197 6.35 8.84 -5.61
N PRO A 198 7.27 8.55 -6.56
CA PRO A 198 8.71 8.68 -6.35
C PRO A 198 9.18 10.13 -6.13
N SER A 199 8.34 11.11 -6.46
CA SER A 199 8.64 12.55 -6.34
C SER A 199 8.17 13.19 -5.03
N PHE A 200 7.47 12.46 -4.15
CA PHE A 200 7.21 12.97 -2.79
C PHE A 200 8.46 12.97 -1.91
N ASP A 201 9.52 12.27 -2.36
CA ASP A 201 10.88 12.29 -1.82
C ASP A 201 11.65 13.62 -2.11
N GLY A 202 10.91 14.72 -2.37
CA GLY A 202 11.46 16.06 -2.59
C GLY A 202 11.96 16.75 -1.31
N ILE A 203 12.17 15.99 -0.24
CA ILE A 203 12.84 16.40 0.98
C ILE A 203 14.23 15.79 0.84
N THR A 204 15.30 16.58 0.86
CA THR A 204 16.63 15.99 1.07
C THR A 204 16.54 15.04 2.25
N ASP A 205 16.82 13.76 2.01
CA ASP A 205 17.03 12.72 3.01
C ASP A 205 18.07 13.20 4.02
N ALA A 206 17.56 13.96 4.98
CA ALA A 206 18.23 14.38 6.17
C ALA A 206 17.58 13.60 7.29
N ASP A 207 17.64 12.26 7.19
CA ASP A 207 17.72 11.45 8.40
C ASP A 207 19.03 11.81 9.12
N ALA A 208 18.96 12.88 9.91
CA ALA A 208 19.94 13.17 10.95
C ALA A 208 19.62 12.32 12.20
N SER A 209 19.39 11.03 12.03
CA SER A 209 19.17 10.05 13.11
C SER A 209 19.35 8.58 12.66
N GLY A 210 20.44 8.25 11.96
CA GLY A 210 21.13 6.97 12.20
C GLY A 210 21.24 5.95 11.06
N THR A 211 22.18 6.23 10.15
CA THR A 211 23.16 5.28 9.56
C THR A 211 22.81 4.38 8.38
N THR A 212 21.61 4.39 7.80
CA THR A 212 21.45 3.86 6.43
C THR A 212 20.45 4.68 5.62
N ASN A 213 20.97 5.48 4.69
CA ASN A 213 20.21 5.94 3.52
C ASN A 213 19.91 4.70 2.64
N ASP A 214 19.00 3.84 3.10
CA ASP A 214 18.47 2.77 2.28
C ASP A 214 17.28 3.33 1.50
N LYS A 215 17.26 3.07 0.19
CA LYS A 215 16.01 3.14 -0.56
C LYS A 215 15.18 1.93 -0.15
N ASP A 216 14.74 1.89 1.10
CA ASP A 216 14.05 0.75 1.70
C ASP A 216 12.68 0.50 1.05
N GLY A 217 12.26 1.43 0.18
CA GLY A 217 11.07 1.36 -0.65
C GLY A 217 9.80 1.57 0.16
N LYS A 218 9.85 2.28 1.29
CA LYS A 218 8.70 2.56 2.15
C LYS A 218 8.46 4.06 2.31
N ILE A 219 7.26 4.40 2.76
CA ILE A 219 6.86 5.74 3.21
C ILE A 219 6.28 5.57 4.62
N SER A 220 6.85 6.25 5.60
CA SER A 220 6.35 6.38 6.97
C SER A 220 5.27 7.47 7.08
N LEU A 221 4.49 7.44 8.16
CA LEU A 221 3.51 8.50 8.41
C LEU A 221 4.16 9.89 8.56
N ALA A 222 5.38 9.96 9.11
CA ALA A 222 6.12 11.21 9.25
C ALA A 222 6.45 11.80 7.87
N GLU A 223 7.06 11.01 7.00
CA GLU A 223 7.39 11.42 5.63
C GLU A 223 6.13 11.81 4.83
N ALA A 224 5.04 11.06 4.96
CA ALA A 224 3.77 11.38 4.30
C ALA A 224 3.19 12.71 4.79
N LYS A 225 3.26 12.98 6.11
CA LYS A 225 2.80 14.25 6.70
C LYS A 225 3.68 15.42 6.27
N ASP A 226 4.99 15.23 6.21
CA ASP A 226 5.92 16.26 5.73
C ASP A 226 5.68 16.58 4.25
N ALA A 227 5.48 15.56 3.41
CA ALA A 227 5.09 15.76 2.01
C ALA A 227 3.78 16.54 1.88
N LEU A 228 2.77 16.24 2.71
CA LEU A 228 1.52 17.00 2.76
C LEU A 228 1.74 18.45 3.25
N ALA A 229 2.63 18.67 4.22
CA ALA A 229 2.98 20.01 4.71
C ALA A 229 3.68 20.84 3.63
N VAL A 230 4.63 20.24 2.89
CA VAL A 230 5.29 20.87 1.73
C VAL A 230 4.27 21.19 0.63
N ALA A 231 3.38 20.27 0.30
CA ALA A 231 2.32 20.49 -0.68
C ALA A 231 1.36 21.62 -0.25
N ASN A 232 0.98 21.66 1.03
CA ASN A 232 0.15 22.73 1.58
C ASN A 232 0.88 24.08 1.58
N THR A 233 2.19 24.10 1.83
CA THR A 233 3.01 25.31 1.76
C THR A 233 3.04 25.84 0.32
N ALA A 234 3.20 24.95 -0.67
CA ALA A 234 3.16 25.30 -2.08
C ALA A 234 1.78 25.83 -2.53
N ARG A 235 0.69 25.44 -1.86
CA ARG A 235 -0.66 25.96 -2.11
C ARG A 235 -0.84 27.42 -1.66
N GLY A 236 -0.07 27.89 -0.67
CA GLY A 236 -0.27 29.20 -0.04
C GLY A 236 -1.46 29.19 0.94
N THR A 237 -1.39 30.01 1.99
CA THR A 237 -2.32 29.95 3.14
C THR A 237 -3.39 31.05 3.16
N THR A 238 -3.36 32.00 2.23
CA THR A 238 -4.14 33.25 2.36
C THR A 238 -5.26 33.40 1.31
N ASP A 239 -5.09 32.84 0.11
CA ASP A 239 -6.07 33.00 -0.98
C ASP A 239 -6.74 31.67 -1.32
N THR A 240 -8.04 31.57 -1.02
CA THR A 240 -8.86 30.43 -1.45
C THR A 240 -9.08 30.46 -2.96
N LYS A 241 -9.42 29.32 -3.57
CA LYS A 241 -9.84 29.27 -4.98
C LYS A 241 -10.88 30.35 -5.34
N VAL A 242 -11.84 30.58 -4.43
CA VAL A 242 -12.88 31.62 -4.59
C VAL A 242 -12.27 33.02 -4.69
N THR A 243 -11.30 33.33 -3.83
CA THR A 243 -10.58 34.61 -3.83
C THR A 243 -9.78 34.79 -5.12
N LEU A 244 -9.04 33.75 -5.55
CA LEU A 244 -8.23 33.80 -6.77
C LEU A 244 -9.08 33.95 -8.04
N ASP A 245 -10.20 33.22 -8.12
CA ASP A 245 -11.14 33.35 -9.24
C ASP A 245 -11.76 34.76 -9.29
N ALA A 246 -12.09 35.34 -8.14
CA ALA A 246 -12.60 36.71 -8.04
C ALA A 246 -11.55 37.73 -8.48
N ASN A 247 -10.29 37.58 -8.05
CA ASN A 247 -9.19 38.46 -8.47
C ASN A 247 -8.96 38.39 -9.98
N LEU A 248 -8.97 37.20 -10.58
CA LEU A 248 -8.86 37.03 -12.03
C LEU A 248 -10.04 37.68 -12.76
N SER A 249 -11.26 37.50 -12.25
CA SER A 249 -12.45 38.13 -12.81
C SER A 249 -12.36 39.66 -12.78
N ASN A 250 -11.88 40.23 -11.67
CA ASN A 250 -11.69 41.67 -11.53
C ASN A 250 -10.64 42.20 -12.50
N ALA A 251 -9.46 41.57 -12.55
CA ALA A 251 -8.39 41.97 -13.46
C ALA A 251 -8.80 41.86 -14.94
N ASN A 252 -9.60 40.84 -15.31
CA ASN A 252 -10.18 40.75 -16.66
C ASN A 252 -11.12 41.93 -16.96
N GLY A 253 -11.93 42.34 -15.98
CA GLY A 253 -12.84 43.49 -16.10
C GLY A 253 -12.08 44.82 -16.24
N GLU A 254 -11.04 45.02 -15.44
CA GLU A 254 -10.21 46.24 -15.48
C GLU A 254 -9.40 46.34 -16.78
N LEU A 255 -8.83 45.22 -17.25
CA LEU A 255 -8.18 45.14 -18.55
C LEU A 255 -9.16 45.46 -19.69
N ALA A 256 -10.38 44.91 -19.67
CA ALA A 256 -11.40 45.18 -20.69
C ALA A 256 -11.80 46.67 -20.71
N ALA A 257 -11.94 47.29 -19.53
CA ALA A 257 -12.22 48.71 -19.41
C ALA A 257 -11.06 49.57 -19.94
N ALA A 258 -9.81 49.23 -19.59
CA ALA A 258 -8.63 49.95 -20.07
C ALA A 258 -8.44 49.80 -21.59
N LYS A 259 -8.71 48.61 -22.16
CA LYS A 259 -8.70 48.37 -23.61
C LYS A 259 -9.75 49.20 -24.32
N THR A 260 -10.95 49.28 -23.77
CA THR A 260 -12.03 50.12 -24.31
C THR A 260 -11.61 51.60 -24.36
N ALA A 261 -10.98 52.10 -23.29
CA ALA A 261 -10.46 53.47 -23.27
C ALA A 261 -9.36 53.71 -24.32
N ALA A 262 -8.44 52.76 -24.50
CA ALA A 262 -7.34 52.86 -25.46
C ALA A 262 -7.76 52.72 -26.93
N THR A 263 -8.96 52.19 -27.20
CA THR A 263 -9.45 51.93 -28.57
C THR A 263 -10.51 52.92 -29.06
N THR A 264 -10.75 54.01 -28.30
CA THR A 264 -11.71 55.06 -28.65
C THR A 264 -11.43 55.77 -29.98
N THR A 265 -10.19 55.72 -30.47
CA THR A 265 -9.78 56.27 -31.77
C THR A 265 -9.29 55.17 -32.71
N ALA A 266 -9.32 55.43 -34.02
CA ALA A 266 -8.78 54.52 -35.02
C ALA A 266 -7.27 54.30 -34.84
N ALA A 267 -6.51 55.35 -34.53
CA ALA A 267 -5.08 55.27 -34.25
C ALA A 267 -4.80 54.43 -32.99
N GLY A 268 -5.59 54.62 -31.92
CA GLY A 268 -5.51 53.82 -30.70
C GLY A 268 -5.81 52.34 -30.95
N SER A 269 -6.83 52.03 -31.75
CA SER A 269 -7.16 50.65 -32.15
C SER A 269 -6.02 49.93 -32.88
N VAL A 270 -5.34 50.62 -33.81
CA VAL A 270 -4.16 50.08 -34.51
C VAL A 270 -3.01 49.87 -33.53
N ALA A 271 -2.74 50.85 -32.66
CA ALA A 271 -1.63 50.77 -31.71
C ALA A 271 -1.83 49.67 -30.66
N VAL A 272 -3.05 49.50 -30.14
CA VAL A 272 -3.42 48.38 -29.24
C VAL A 272 -3.20 47.04 -29.94
N SER A 273 -3.63 46.90 -31.20
CA SER A 273 -3.44 45.64 -31.95
C SER A 273 -1.95 45.33 -32.16
N ALA A 274 -1.13 46.35 -32.46
CA ALA A 274 0.31 46.20 -32.60
C ALA A 274 0.99 45.83 -31.27
N TYR A 275 0.58 46.46 -30.16
CA TYR A 275 1.06 46.15 -28.83
C TYR A 275 0.70 44.72 -28.42
N ASP A 276 -0.55 44.30 -28.59
CA ASP A 276 -1.00 42.93 -28.29
C ASP A 276 -0.20 41.89 -29.07
N ALA A 277 0.05 42.13 -30.36
CA ALA A 277 0.85 41.23 -31.19
C ALA A 277 2.32 41.17 -30.75
N ALA A 278 2.92 42.32 -30.38
CA ALA A 278 4.29 42.36 -29.87
C ALA A 278 4.40 41.69 -28.49
N ASN A 279 3.42 41.90 -27.61
CA ASN A 279 3.37 41.29 -26.29
C ASN A 279 3.21 39.77 -26.38
N ALA A 280 2.34 39.29 -27.27
CA ALA A 280 2.19 37.85 -27.53
C ALA A 280 3.52 37.22 -28.02
N LYS A 281 4.28 37.91 -28.88
CA LYS A 281 5.60 37.46 -29.32
C LYS A 281 6.62 37.45 -28.18
N ALA A 282 6.62 38.46 -27.32
CA ALA A 282 7.52 38.52 -26.15
C ALA A 282 7.25 37.37 -25.18
N ILE A 283 5.98 37.11 -24.86
CA ILE A 283 5.56 35.98 -24.02
C ILE A 283 5.98 34.64 -24.65
N ALA A 284 5.72 34.45 -25.96
CA ALA A 284 6.10 33.22 -26.67
C ALA A 284 7.62 33.04 -26.76
N ALA A 285 8.39 34.13 -26.85
CA ALA A 285 9.86 34.07 -26.88
C ALA A 285 10.42 33.57 -25.54
N VAL A 286 9.85 33.99 -24.40
CA VAL A 286 10.24 33.51 -23.07
C VAL A 286 9.81 32.05 -22.85
N GLY A 287 8.57 31.70 -23.21
CA GLY A 287 8.04 30.35 -23.03
C GLY A 287 7.45 30.10 -21.63
N THR A 288 7.30 28.83 -21.27
CA THR A 288 6.76 28.41 -19.97
C THR A 288 7.82 28.47 -18.86
N PRO A 289 7.43 28.45 -17.56
CA PRO A 289 8.41 28.33 -16.47
C PRO A 289 9.33 27.11 -16.59
N ALA A 290 8.83 25.99 -17.13
CA ALA A 290 9.63 24.80 -17.39
C ALA A 290 10.67 25.03 -18.48
N ASP A 291 10.30 25.74 -19.56
CA ASP A 291 11.24 26.12 -20.61
C ASP A 291 12.34 27.02 -20.05
N VAL A 292 11.99 28.01 -19.24
CA VAL A 292 12.96 28.92 -18.59
C VAL A 292 13.95 28.13 -17.72
N GLN A 293 13.45 27.21 -16.88
CA GLN A 293 14.32 26.38 -16.04
C GLN A 293 15.22 25.47 -16.90
N ALA A 294 14.69 24.89 -17.98
CA ALA A 294 15.47 24.07 -18.90
C ALA A 294 16.57 24.91 -19.59
N GLN A 295 16.29 26.16 -19.97
CA GLN A 295 17.30 27.06 -20.54
C GLN A 295 18.40 27.41 -19.54
N VAL A 296 18.07 27.65 -18.25
CA VAL A 296 19.06 27.91 -17.20
C VAL A 296 20.00 26.72 -17.03
N VAL A 297 19.45 25.51 -16.94
CA VAL A 297 20.24 24.27 -16.82
C VAL A 297 21.09 24.05 -18.07
N LEU A 298 20.49 24.16 -19.26
CA LEU A 298 21.19 24.00 -20.53
C LEU A 298 22.36 24.99 -20.67
N LYS A 299 22.15 26.28 -20.36
CA LYS A 299 23.19 27.30 -20.37
C LYS A 299 24.32 26.91 -19.39
N ALA A 300 23.98 26.58 -18.14
CA ALA A 300 24.98 26.24 -17.12
C ALA A 300 25.84 25.02 -17.53
N THR A 301 25.20 23.95 -18.02
CA THR A 301 25.88 22.76 -18.53
C THR A 301 26.76 23.09 -19.74
N ALA A 302 26.24 23.83 -20.71
CA ALA A 302 26.97 24.21 -21.91
C ALA A 302 28.17 25.11 -21.59
N THR A 303 28.02 26.14 -20.75
CA THR A 303 29.11 27.04 -20.35
C THR A 303 30.22 26.27 -19.65
N SER A 304 29.89 25.40 -18.68
CA SER A 304 30.89 24.58 -17.97
C SER A 304 31.59 23.60 -18.93
N GLY A 305 30.84 22.95 -19.81
CA GLY A 305 31.38 21.98 -20.75
C GLY A 305 32.26 22.62 -21.83
N VAL A 306 31.88 23.78 -22.35
CA VAL A 306 32.68 24.54 -23.32
C VAL A 306 33.98 25.02 -22.68
N ASN A 307 33.95 25.55 -21.45
CA ASN A 307 35.18 25.92 -20.72
C ASN A 307 36.16 24.76 -20.56
N ALA A 308 35.65 23.55 -20.29
CA ALA A 308 36.49 22.36 -20.18
C ALA A 308 37.03 21.87 -21.54
N SER A 309 36.30 22.13 -22.63
CA SER A 309 36.63 21.64 -23.98
C SER A 309 37.58 22.56 -24.77
N VAL A 310 37.59 23.86 -24.44
CA VAL A 310 38.43 24.87 -25.11
C VAL A 310 39.69 25.11 -24.29
N THR A 311 40.79 24.51 -24.73
CA THR A 311 42.12 24.58 -24.10
C THR A 311 43.16 25.10 -25.10
N ALA A 312 44.41 25.30 -24.66
CA ALA A 312 45.49 25.71 -25.55
C ALA A 312 45.79 24.69 -26.67
N ASP A 313 45.50 23.41 -26.44
CA ASP A 313 45.76 22.30 -27.38
C ASP A 313 44.51 21.88 -28.17
N SER A 314 43.37 22.55 -27.96
CA SER A 314 42.11 22.21 -28.64
C SER A 314 42.11 22.71 -30.09
N ALA A 315 41.41 21.98 -30.98
CA ALA A 315 41.24 22.37 -32.39
C ALA A 315 40.51 23.73 -32.56
N VAL A 316 39.66 24.08 -31.59
CA VAL A 316 39.10 25.42 -31.40
C VAL A 316 39.67 25.96 -30.10
N THR A 317 40.33 27.12 -30.17
CA THR A 317 40.86 27.85 -29.01
C THR A 317 40.12 29.17 -28.82
N TRP A 318 40.25 29.77 -27.63
CA TRP A 318 39.72 31.12 -27.35
C TRP A 318 40.19 32.16 -28.38
N ALA A 319 41.47 32.11 -28.78
CA ALA A 319 42.01 32.99 -29.82
C ALA A 319 41.37 32.75 -31.21
N THR A 320 41.09 31.48 -31.57
CA THR A 320 40.41 31.20 -32.85
C THR A 320 38.97 31.71 -32.86
N LEU A 321 38.28 31.70 -31.72
CA LEU A 321 36.93 32.26 -31.57
C LEU A 321 36.97 33.79 -31.65
N GLU A 322 37.89 34.42 -30.94
CA GLU A 322 38.07 35.88 -30.98
C GLU A 322 38.37 36.39 -32.40
N SER A 323 39.17 35.64 -33.17
CA SER A 323 39.50 35.97 -34.57
C SER A 323 38.30 36.04 -35.53
N LYS A 324 37.13 35.53 -35.12
CA LYS A 324 35.89 35.61 -35.91
C LYS A 324 35.13 36.93 -35.73
N THR A 325 35.64 37.81 -34.88
CA THR A 325 35.04 39.12 -34.58
C THR A 325 36.02 40.24 -34.94
N LEU A 326 35.53 41.40 -35.40
CA LEU A 326 36.38 42.52 -35.84
C LEU A 326 36.97 43.38 -34.70
N ALA A 327 36.63 43.11 -33.43
CA ALA A 327 37.17 43.81 -32.26
C ALA A 327 37.72 42.80 -31.25
N ALA A 328 38.79 43.16 -30.53
CA ALA A 328 39.30 42.42 -29.38
C ALA A 328 38.22 42.35 -28.29
N THR A 329 37.30 41.40 -28.42
CA THR A 329 36.08 41.29 -27.61
C THR A 329 36.33 40.57 -26.29
N GLY A 330 37.58 40.16 -26.00
CA GLY A 330 37.94 39.54 -24.73
C GLY A 330 37.30 38.17 -24.55
N ILE A 331 37.20 37.40 -25.63
CA ILE A 331 36.66 36.03 -25.59
C ILE A 331 37.71 35.10 -24.95
N GLU A 332 37.74 35.09 -23.63
CA GLU A 332 38.65 34.27 -22.81
C GLU A 332 37.93 33.14 -22.06
N SER A 333 36.60 33.06 -22.15
CA SER A 333 35.77 32.06 -21.49
C SER A 333 34.45 31.83 -22.22
N ALA A 334 33.74 30.76 -21.85
CA ALA A 334 32.41 30.47 -22.36
C ALA A 334 31.38 31.55 -21.96
N GLU A 335 31.57 32.24 -20.83
CA GLU A 335 30.65 33.31 -20.40
C GLU A 335 30.87 34.60 -21.20
N THR A 336 32.12 34.96 -21.49
CA THR A 336 32.42 36.10 -22.37
C THR A 336 32.06 35.79 -23.82
N LEU A 337 32.27 34.55 -24.28
CA LEU A 337 31.75 34.05 -25.56
C LEU A 337 30.22 34.16 -25.65
N TYR A 338 29.50 33.69 -24.63
CA TYR A 338 28.05 33.79 -24.56
C TYR A 338 27.59 35.26 -24.63
N SER A 339 28.25 36.14 -23.87
CA SER A 339 27.98 37.59 -23.89
C SER A 339 28.18 38.21 -25.28
N VAL A 340 29.21 37.78 -26.02
CA VAL A 340 29.46 38.21 -27.40
C VAL A 340 28.40 37.66 -28.37
N LEU A 341 27.98 36.40 -28.20
CA LEU A 341 26.95 35.76 -29.04
C LEU A 341 25.56 36.40 -28.91
N ILE A 342 25.24 36.96 -27.73
CA ILE A 342 23.98 37.68 -27.47
C ILE A 342 24.08 39.18 -27.73
N GLY A 343 25.29 39.72 -27.87
CA GLY A 343 25.54 41.14 -28.07
C GLY A 343 25.02 41.68 -29.41
N SER A 344 24.63 42.95 -29.44
CA SER A 344 24.12 43.63 -30.64
C SER A 344 25.21 44.26 -31.53
N THR A 345 26.49 44.09 -31.17
CA THR A 345 27.62 44.73 -31.83
C THR A 345 28.16 43.93 -33.02
N LEU A 346 27.85 42.64 -33.11
CA LEU A 346 28.25 41.80 -34.24
C LEU A 346 27.33 42.03 -35.45
N SER A 347 27.91 42.16 -36.63
CA SER A 347 27.16 42.01 -37.87
C SER A 347 26.65 40.57 -38.03
N SER A 348 25.59 40.38 -38.83
CA SER A 348 25.07 39.04 -39.12
C SER A 348 26.13 38.10 -39.71
N ALA A 349 27.07 38.65 -40.49
CA ALA A 349 28.16 37.88 -41.08
C ALA A 349 29.17 37.40 -40.02
N GLU A 350 29.57 38.28 -39.09
CA GLU A 350 30.48 37.94 -37.99
C GLU A 350 29.84 36.93 -37.04
N ARG A 351 28.57 37.15 -36.66
CA ARG A 351 27.85 36.21 -35.79
C ARG A 351 27.76 34.82 -36.42
N ASN A 352 27.46 34.73 -37.72
CA ASN A 352 27.41 33.46 -38.42
C ASN A 352 28.79 32.76 -38.46
N ALA A 353 29.87 33.51 -38.66
CA ALA A 353 31.23 32.97 -38.63
C ALA A 353 31.63 32.47 -37.24
N LEU A 354 31.27 33.22 -36.18
CA LEU A 354 31.51 32.82 -34.80
C LEU A 354 30.70 31.57 -34.43
N VAL A 355 29.40 31.54 -34.74
CA VAL A 355 28.53 30.36 -34.50
C VAL A 355 29.07 29.12 -35.22
N ALA A 356 29.52 29.25 -36.47
CA ALA A 356 30.13 28.14 -37.20
C ALA A 356 31.40 27.61 -36.53
N GLU A 357 32.21 28.49 -35.92
CA GLU A 357 33.39 28.09 -35.17
C GLU A 357 33.04 27.45 -33.82
N VAL A 358 32.08 28.01 -33.07
CA VAL A 358 31.60 27.46 -31.79
C VAL A 358 30.99 26.06 -31.97
N ASN A 359 30.24 25.83 -33.04
CA ASN A 359 29.63 24.52 -33.31
C ASN A 359 30.66 23.40 -33.56
N LYS A 360 31.92 23.73 -33.87
CA LYS A 360 33.00 22.72 -33.96
C LYS A 360 33.40 22.15 -32.60
N ILE A 361 33.00 22.77 -31.48
CA ILE A 361 33.15 22.26 -30.11
C ILE A 361 32.15 21.10 -29.85
N GLY A 362 31.33 20.72 -30.84
CA GLY A 362 30.42 19.59 -30.78
C GLY A 362 29.08 19.96 -30.16
N SER A 363 28.48 19.00 -29.43
CA SER A 363 27.14 19.15 -28.85
C SER A 363 27.08 20.30 -27.83
N LEU A 364 28.12 20.49 -27.03
CA LEU A 364 28.20 21.56 -26.02
C LEU A 364 28.24 22.95 -26.67
N GLY A 365 29.02 23.12 -27.75
CA GLY A 365 29.04 24.36 -28.52
C GLY A 365 27.68 24.67 -29.16
N THR A 366 27.04 23.66 -29.73
CA THR A 366 25.70 23.79 -30.32
C THR A 366 24.65 24.17 -29.27
N GLN A 367 24.72 23.60 -28.06
CA GLN A 367 23.84 23.96 -26.94
C GLN A 367 24.06 25.38 -26.46
N LEU A 368 25.31 25.85 -26.39
CA LEU A 368 25.64 27.23 -26.01
C LEU A 368 25.07 28.23 -27.04
N VAL A 369 25.22 27.94 -28.34
CA VAL A 369 24.63 28.75 -29.42
C VAL A 369 23.10 28.75 -29.32
N ALA A 370 22.46 27.61 -29.09
CA ALA A 370 21.01 27.54 -28.96
C ALA A 370 20.49 28.37 -27.78
N ALA A 371 21.19 28.32 -26.63
CA ALA A 371 20.86 29.15 -25.47
C ALA A 371 21.07 30.65 -25.77
N ALA A 372 22.09 31.03 -26.55
CA ALA A 372 22.33 32.41 -26.95
C ALA A 372 21.29 32.90 -27.98
N ASP A 373 20.93 32.08 -28.97
CA ASP A 373 19.90 32.39 -29.96
C ASP A 373 18.54 32.63 -29.30
N LYS A 374 18.20 31.84 -28.28
CA LYS A 374 16.98 32.04 -27.48
C LYS A 374 16.97 33.40 -26.78
N GLU A 375 18.08 33.79 -26.16
CA GLU A 375 18.23 35.08 -25.48
C GLU A 375 18.16 36.26 -26.47
N VAL A 376 18.76 36.13 -27.66
CA VAL A 376 18.65 37.12 -28.74
C VAL A 376 17.20 37.26 -29.20
N ALA A 377 16.47 36.15 -29.36
CA ALA A 377 15.06 36.18 -29.73
C ALA A 377 14.19 36.87 -28.66
N ILE A 378 14.45 36.61 -27.38
CA ILE A 378 13.80 37.30 -26.25
C ILE A 378 14.10 38.80 -26.29
N SER A 379 15.37 39.17 -26.42
CA SER A 379 15.82 40.56 -26.48
C SER A 379 15.17 41.31 -27.65
N LYS A 380 15.09 40.67 -28.83
CA LYS A 380 14.40 41.23 -29.99
C LYS A 380 12.91 41.44 -29.72
N ALA A 381 12.22 40.44 -29.18
CA ALA A 381 10.79 40.54 -28.92
C ALA A 381 10.47 41.64 -27.88
N ASN A 382 11.31 41.81 -26.86
CA ASN A 382 11.20 42.89 -25.89
C ASN A 382 11.44 44.28 -26.52
N SER A 383 12.39 44.39 -27.45
CA SER A 383 12.62 45.61 -28.21
C SER A 383 11.41 45.98 -29.08
N ASP A 384 10.87 45.00 -29.82
CA ASP A 384 9.65 45.17 -30.63
C ASP A 384 8.45 45.60 -29.75
N LEU A 385 8.32 45.04 -28.54
CA LEU A 385 7.31 45.42 -27.56
C LEU A 385 7.49 46.87 -27.05
N GLY A 386 8.72 47.30 -26.78
CA GLY A 386 9.03 48.67 -26.39
C GLY A 386 8.70 49.70 -27.48
N LEU A 387 8.96 49.36 -28.75
CA LEU A 387 8.55 50.18 -29.90
C LEU A 387 7.03 50.25 -30.01
N ALA A 388 6.32 49.11 -29.86
CA ALA A 388 4.86 49.09 -29.88
C ALA A 388 4.26 49.90 -28.72
N LYS A 389 4.88 49.89 -27.53
CA LYS A 389 4.50 50.74 -26.41
C LYS A 389 4.66 52.23 -26.73
N THR A 390 5.78 52.61 -27.34
CA THR A 390 6.03 54.00 -27.74
C THR A 390 4.99 54.48 -28.77
N ALA A 391 4.61 53.60 -29.71
CA ALA A 391 3.53 53.88 -30.66
C ALA A 391 2.17 54.03 -29.96
N LEU A 392 1.88 53.21 -28.95
CA LEU A 392 0.67 53.33 -28.13
C LEU A 392 0.63 54.66 -27.35
N ASP A 393 1.74 55.05 -26.71
CA ASP A 393 1.87 56.34 -26.00
C ASP A 393 1.66 57.54 -26.91
N THR A 394 1.92 57.39 -28.21
CA THR A 394 1.69 58.44 -29.22
C THR A 394 0.24 58.45 -29.71
N ALA A 395 -0.40 57.28 -29.83
CA ALA A 395 -1.74 57.14 -30.38
C ALA A 395 -2.87 57.49 -29.39
N VAL A 396 -2.59 57.41 -28.09
CA VAL A 396 -3.51 57.79 -26.99
C VAL A 396 -2.77 58.65 -25.95
N THR A 397 -3.42 59.01 -24.84
CA THR A 397 -2.70 59.69 -23.74
C THR A 397 -1.81 58.69 -22.99
N ALA A 398 -0.66 59.13 -22.49
CA ALA A 398 0.25 58.30 -21.70
C ALA A 398 -0.45 57.66 -20.48
N THR A 399 -1.41 58.34 -19.86
CA THR A 399 -2.22 57.79 -18.76
C THR A 399 -3.04 56.58 -19.20
N VAL A 400 -3.72 56.67 -20.35
CA VAL A 400 -4.54 55.56 -20.88
C VAL A 400 -3.66 54.40 -21.34
N ALA A 401 -2.55 54.69 -22.04
CA ALA A 401 -1.60 53.68 -22.47
C ALA A 401 -0.96 52.94 -21.28
N ASN A 402 -0.51 53.67 -20.26
CA ASN A 402 0.09 53.07 -19.06
C ASN A 402 -0.92 52.21 -18.31
N LYS A 403 -2.16 52.68 -18.15
CA LYS A 403 -3.22 51.87 -17.53
C LYS A 403 -3.42 50.57 -18.31
N TYR A 404 -3.61 50.62 -19.63
CA TYR A 404 -3.78 49.40 -20.44
C TYR A 404 -2.66 48.38 -20.25
N VAL A 405 -1.40 48.83 -20.26
CA VAL A 405 -0.24 47.95 -20.06
C VAL A 405 -0.17 47.37 -18.65
N THR A 406 -0.45 48.17 -17.62
CA THR A 406 -0.50 47.69 -16.23
C THR A 406 -1.53 46.59 -16.06
N GLU A 407 -2.75 46.79 -16.57
CA GLU A 407 -3.84 45.81 -16.45
C GLU A 407 -3.53 44.48 -17.17
N ILE A 408 -2.76 44.50 -18.28
CA ILE A 408 -2.28 43.27 -18.93
C ILE A 408 -1.37 42.47 -17.97
N GLY A 409 -0.48 43.18 -17.27
CA GLY A 409 0.42 42.57 -16.29
C GLY A 409 -0.35 41.99 -15.09
N GLU A 410 -1.28 42.75 -14.53
CA GLU A 410 -2.09 42.33 -13.38
C GLU A 410 -2.99 41.14 -13.71
N GLN A 411 -3.62 41.15 -14.89
CA GLN A 411 -4.41 40.02 -15.39
C GLN A 411 -3.56 38.75 -15.53
N LYS A 412 -2.33 38.88 -16.07
CA LYS A 412 -1.41 37.75 -16.18
C LYS A 412 -1.00 37.21 -14.81
N VAL A 413 -0.69 38.08 -13.85
CA VAL A 413 -0.35 37.66 -12.48
C VAL A 413 -1.50 36.90 -11.83
N ALA A 414 -2.74 37.39 -11.96
CA ALA A 414 -3.92 36.71 -11.43
C ALA A 414 -4.16 35.35 -12.12
N ALA A 415 -4.01 35.27 -13.44
CA ALA A 415 -4.17 34.03 -14.19
C ALA A 415 -3.12 32.97 -13.84
N ASP A 416 -1.85 33.39 -13.70
CA ASP A 416 -0.76 32.52 -13.28
C ASP A 416 -0.98 32.03 -11.83
N ALA A 417 -1.51 32.87 -10.94
CA ALA A 417 -1.83 32.49 -9.57
C ALA A 417 -2.91 31.39 -9.51
N VAL A 418 -3.99 31.51 -10.29
CA VAL A 418 -5.03 30.47 -10.41
C VAL A 418 -4.43 29.16 -10.94
N THR A 419 -3.59 29.24 -11.97
CA THR A 419 -2.95 28.05 -12.57
C THR A 419 -2.02 27.34 -11.58
N LYS A 420 -1.21 28.11 -10.83
CA LYS A 420 -0.31 27.58 -9.80
C LYS A 420 -1.09 26.95 -8.63
N ALA A 421 -2.15 27.61 -8.16
CA ALA A 421 -3.00 27.08 -7.10
C ALA A 421 -3.66 25.75 -7.52
N ALA A 422 -4.20 25.67 -8.75
CA ALA A 422 -4.77 24.44 -9.27
C ALA A 422 -3.74 23.29 -9.33
N ALA A 423 -2.49 23.58 -9.75
CA ALA A 423 -1.42 22.59 -9.75
C ALA A 423 -1.01 22.15 -8.33
N ALA A 424 -1.03 23.06 -7.36
CA ALA A 424 -0.75 22.74 -5.95
C ALA A 424 -1.87 21.91 -5.31
N ASP A 425 -3.14 22.19 -5.63
CA ASP A 425 -4.29 21.43 -5.13
C ASP A 425 -4.24 19.95 -5.54
N VAL A 426 -3.81 19.66 -6.77
CA VAL A 426 -3.60 18.28 -7.23
C VAL A 426 -2.56 17.56 -6.37
N LYS A 427 -1.46 18.23 -6.01
CA LYS A 427 -0.41 17.67 -5.14
C LYS A 427 -0.92 17.43 -3.72
N VAL A 428 -1.68 18.37 -3.16
CA VAL A 428 -2.29 18.22 -1.83
C VAL A 428 -3.27 17.05 -1.80
N ALA A 429 -4.13 16.92 -2.81
CA ALA A 429 -5.10 15.82 -2.90
C ALA A 429 -4.40 14.45 -2.96
N ALA A 430 -3.33 14.34 -3.74
CA ALA A 430 -2.52 13.11 -3.83
C ALA A 430 -1.85 12.78 -2.49
N ALA A 431 -1.15 13.73 -1.87
CA ALA A 431 -0.46 13.52 -0.59
C ALA A 431 -1.44 13.21 0.55
N LYS A 432 -2.58 13.90 0.60
CA LYS A 432 -3.61 13.67 1.63
C LYS A 432 -4.17 12.26 1.58
N THR A 433 -4.40 11.72 0.39
CA THR A 433 -4.90 10.35 0.22
C THR A 433 -3.96 9.33 0.87
N VAL A 434 -2.64 9.53 0.73
CA VAL A 434 -1.62 8.68 1.36
C VAL A 434 -1.63 8.83 2.88
N VAL A 435 -1.63 10.07 3.39
CA VAL A 435 -1.66 10.36 4.84
C VAL A 435 -2.88 9.74 5.51
N ASP A 436 -4.06 9.92 4.94
CA ASP A 436 -5.31 9.40 5.50
C ASP A 436 -5.29 7.87 5.57
N GLN A 437 -4.79 7.21 4.52
CA GLN A 437 -4.74 5.75 4.45
C GLN A 437 -3.69 5.15 5.40
N ILE A 438 -2.48 5.72 5.48
CA ILE A 438 -1.45 5.27 6.45
C ILE A 438 -1.97 5.44 7.87
N THR A 439 -2.54 6.61 8.20
CA THR A 439 -3.11 6.89 9.53
C THR A 439 -4.16 5.84 9.92
N LYS A 440 -5.06 5.49 8.99
CA LYS A 440 -6.08 4.45 9.22
C LYS A 440 -5.44 3.08 9.49
N LEU A 441 -4.44 2.69 8.71
CA LEU A 441 -3.77 1.40 8.87
C LEU A 441 -2.99 1.32 10.19
N GLU A 442 -2.27 2.37 10.59
CA GLU A 442 -1.57 2.44 11.88
C GLU A 442 -2.55 2.44 13.07
N SER A 443 -3.73 3.05 12.92
CA SER A 443 -4.79 2.93 13.93
C SER A 443 -5.28 1.49 14.07
N ASN A 444 -5.33 0.71 13.00
CA ASN A 444 -5.70 -0.72 13.08
C ASN A 444 -4.62 -1.53 13.81
N VAL A 445 -3.34 -1.25 13.57
CA VAL A 445 -2.22 -1.86 14.31
C VAL A 445 -2.34 -1.52 15.80
N THR A 446 -2.60 -0.26 16.13
CA THR A 446 -2.79 0.19 17.52
C THR A 446 -3.96 -0.54 18.19
N ALA A 447 -5.09 -0.68 17.49
CA ALA A 447 -6.26 -1.39 18.00
C ALA A 447 -5.97 -2.88 18.22
N ALA A 448 -5.27 -3.54 17.29
CA ALA A 448 -4.88 -4.95 17.42
C ALA A 448 -3.91 -5.17 18.60
N ASN A 449 -2.91 -4.31 18.76
CA ASN A 449 -1.98 -4.34 19.90
C ASN A 449 -2.70 -4.15 21.23
N LYS A 450 -3.65 -3.21 21.27
CA LYS A 450 -4.47 -2.98 22.46
C LYS A 450 -5.31 -4.20 22.78
N ALA A 451 -5.96 -4.82 21.79
CA ALA A 451 -6.77 -6.03 22.00
C ALA A 451 -5.92 -7.21 22.53
N LEU A 452 -4.66 -7.32 22.09
CA LEU A 452 -3.72 -8.33 22.57
C LEU A 452 -3.28 -8.07 24.02
N THR A 453 -3.00 -6.81 24.35
CA THR A 453 -2.61 -6.38 25.71
C THR A 453 -3.77 -6.51 26.70
N ASP A 454 -4.98 -6.15 26.26
CA ASP A 454 -6.21 -6.22 27.04
C ASP A 454 -6.75 -7.65 27.17
N PHE A 455 -6.10 -8.64 26.54
CA PHE A 455 -6.55 -10.01 26.61
C PHE A 455 -6.58 -10.48 28.07
N ALA A 456 -7.79 -10.58 28.61
CA ALA A 456 -8.05 -11.03 29.96
C ALA A 456 -8.79 -12.37 29.90
N SER A 457 -8.11 -13.45 30.27
CA SER A 457 -8.78 -14.73 30.48
C SER A 457 -8.30 -15.42 31.75
N ASP A 458 -9.24 -16.09 32.42
CA ASP A 458 -8.93 -16.89 33.61
C ASP A 458 -8.20 -18.19 33.26
N LYS A 459 -8.22 -18.61 32.00
CA LYS A 459 -7.69 -19.90 31.53
C LYS A 459 -6.34 -19.82 30.84
N ALA A 460 -5.96 -18.65 30.32
CA ALA A 460 -4.77 -18.50 29.49
C ALA A 460 -4.09 -17.13 29.61
N VAL A 461 -2.78 -17.11 29.37
CA VAL A 461 -1.92 -15.91 29.32
C VAL A 461 -1.24 -15.83 27.95
N LEU A 462 -1.20 -14.64 27.35
CA LEU A 462 -0.45 -14.41 26.12
C LEU A 462 0.95 -13.90 26.46
N VAL A 463 1.97 -14.51 25.85
CA VAL A 463 3.38 -14.18 26.09
C VAL A 463 4.06 -13.83 24.77
N ASP A 464 4.42 -12.56 24.59
CA ASP A 464 5.12 -12.07 23.40
C ASP A 464 6.61 -12.39 23.46
N VAL A 465 7.00 -13.55 22.92
CA VAL A 465 8.39 -14.02 22.97
C VAL A 465 9.35 -13.05 22.28
N THR A 466 8.88 -12.38 21.21
CA THR A 466 9.66 -11.40 20.45
C THR A 466 10.07 -10.17 21.29
N SER A 467 9.25 -9.75 22.24
CA SER A 467 9.48 -8.53 23.04
C SER A 467 10.05 -8.77 24.43
N THR A 468 9.92 -9.99 24.96
CA THR A 468 10.12 -10.22 26.41
C THR A 468 11.55 -10.45 26.86
N VAL A 469 12.47 -10.95 26.02
CA VAL A 469 13.90 -11.11 26.40
C VAL A 469 14.79 -11.49 25.22
N ALA A 470 15.94 -10.83 25.07
CA ALA A 470 17.02 -11.30 24.21
C ALA A 470 17.61 -12.59 24.79
N ALA A 471 17.35 -13.73 24.14
CA ALA A 471 17.90 -15.06 24.46
C ALA A 471 17.92 -15.39 25.98
N ALA A 472 16.76 -15.56 26.59
CA ALA A 472 16.64 -16.05 27.96
C ALA A 472 15.37 -16.88 28.16
N THR A 473 15.42 -17.79 29.12
CA THR A 473 14.33 -18.67 29.50
C THR A 473 13.03 -17.90 29.75
N VAL A 474 11.96 -18.27 29.04
CA VAL A 474 10.63 -17.70 29.26
C VAL A 474 9.92 -18.49 30.35
N PRO A 475 9.54 -17.88 31.49
CA PRO A 475 8.85 -18.58 32.57
C PRO A 475 7.38 -18.83 32.19
N ALA A 476 6.88 -20.04 32.43
CA ALA A 476 5.46 -20.36 32.30
C ALA A 476 4.67 -19.98 33.56
N SER A 477 3.35 -19.85 33.44
CA SER A 477 2.39 -19.58 34.51
C SER A 477 1.65 -20.86 34.92
N ALA A 478 0.71 -20.77 35.87
CA ALA A 478 -0.17 -21.89 36.24
C ALA A 478 -1.43 -21.98 35.35
N LYS A 479 -1.52 -21.13 34.32
CA LYS A 479 -2.58 -21.11 33.30
C LYS A 479 -2.02 -21.69 32.00
N ASN A 480 -2.89 -21.96 31.03
CA ASN A 480 -2.45 -22.36 29.69
C ASN A 480 -1.77 -21.17 29.00
N ASP A 481 -0.46 -21.22 28.83
CA ASP A 481 0.28 -20.13 28.21
C ASP A 481 0.29 -20.25 26.68
N VAL A 482 0.16 -19.11 26.02
CA VAL A 482 0.29 -18.99 24.57
C VAL A 482 1.48 -18.09 24.27
N PHE A 483 2.60 -18.72 23.95
CA PHE A 483 3.83 -18.08 23.54
C PHE A 483 3.74 -17.74 22.06
N TYR A 484 3.84 -16.46 21.68
CA TYR A 484 3.68 -16.08 20.28
C TYR A 484 4.84 -15.24 19.77
N PHE A 485 5.07 -15.34 18.46
CA PHE A 485 6.05 -14.57 17.72
C PHE A 485 5.34 -13.66 16.73
N THR A 486 5.68 -12.37 16.76
CA THR A 486 5.25 -11.44 15.71
C THR A 486 6.02 -11.69 14.40
N LYS A 487 7.29 -12.05 14.53
CA LYS A 487 8.16 -12.59 13.50
C LYS A 487 9.23 -13.42 14.19
N VAL A 488 9.50 -14.63 13.70
CA VAL A 488 10.63 -15.41 14.22
C VAL A 488 11.92 -14.74 13.75
N GLY A 489 12.71 -14.26 14.73
CA GLY A 489 14.03 -13.66 14.49
C GLY A 489 15.12 -14.72 14.36
N SER A 490 16.38 -14.31 14.30
CA SER A 490 17.54 -15.22 14.22
C SER A 490 18.03 -15.74 15.59
N ALA A 491 17.36 -15.36 16.68
CA ALA A 491 17.74 -15.79 18.02
C ALA A 491 17.13 -17.16 18.35
N ASP A 492 17.86 -17.98 19.11
CA ASP A 492 17.33 -19.21 19.70
C ASP A 492 16.61 -18.90 21.02
N PHE A 493 15.59 -19.70 21.33
CA PHE A 493 14.76 -19.53 22.51
C PHE A 493 14.65 -20.83 23.29
N ASN A 494 14.56 -20.71 24.61
CA ASN A 494 14.27 -21.83 25.48
C ASN A 494 13.02 -21.52 26.30
N ILE A 495 11.97 -22.31 26.09
CA ILE A 495 10.79 -22.31 26.93
C ILE A 495 11.01 -23.45 27.93
N ALA A 496 11.39 -23.09 29.15
CA ALA A 496 11.76 -24.05 30.18
C ALA A 496 11.07 -23.73 31.50
N GLY A 497 10.69 -24.79 32.23
CA GLY A 497 10.18 -24.67 33.58
C GLY A 497 11.18 -25.11 34.64
N THR A 498 11.02 -24.59 35.86
CA THR A 498 11.40 -25.30 37.09
C THR A 498 10.17 -25.34 38.01
N GLY A 499 9.72 -26.54 38.42
CA GLY A 499 8.51 -26.69 39.24
C GLY A 499 7.20 -26.52 38.45
N ALA A 500 6.15 -25.96 39.07
CA ALA A 500 4.77 -25.83 38.53
C ALA A 500 4.61 -24.79 37.39
N THR A 501 5.68 -24.51 36.63
CA THR A 501 5.80 -23.47 35.61
C THR A 501 6.53 -23.99 34.36
N ALA A 502 6.29 -25.25 33.97
CA ALA A 502 6.82 -25.87 32.75
C ALA A 502 5.86 -25.72 31.56
N PHE A 503 6.36 -25.90 30.32
CA PHE A 503 5.49 -26.07 29.14
C PHE A 503 4.67 -27.35 29.34
N THR A 504 3.41 -27.19 29.72
CA THR A 504 2.54 -28.24 30.25
C THR A 504 1.26 -28.35 29.44
N THR A 505 0.42 -29.33 29.77
CA THR A 505 -0.78 -29.65 28.96
C THR A 505 -1.68 -28.45 28.86
N GLY A 506 -1.94 -28.01 27.63
CA GLY A 506 -2.70 -26.80 27.33
C GLY A 506 -1.85 -25.62 26.85
N ASP A 507 -0.53 -25.65 27.02
CA ASP A 507 0.37 -24.61 26.54
C ASP A 507 0.58 -24.71 25.02
N SER A 508 0.85 -23.57 24.39
CA SER A 508 1.01 -23.49 22.94
C SER A 508 2.06 -22.45 22.52
N VAL A 509 2.73 -22.75 21.42
CA VAL A 509 3.58 -21.81 20.68
C VAL A 509 2.89 -21.41 19.38
N VAL A 510 2.91 -20.14 19.03
CA VAL A 510 2.32 -19.57 17.81
C VAL A 510 3.40 -18.85 17.03
N LEU A 511 3.88 -19.47 15.93
CA LEU A 511 4.87 -18.88 15.03
C LEU A 511 4.25 -17.86 14.07
N GLY A 512 2.93 -17.95 13.84
CA GLY A 512 2.15 -17.08 12.95
C GLY A 512 1.74 -17.76 11.64
N ALA A 513 0.73 -17.19 10.97
CA ALA A 513 0.11 -17.75 9.76
C ALA A 513 1.03 -17.89 8.52
N GLY A 514 2.25 -17.33 8.57
CA GLY A 514 3.25 -17.47 7.50
C GLY A 514 4.01 -18.80 7.50
N TYR A 515 3.89 -19.61 8.57
CA TYR A 515 4.66 -20.84 8.76
C TYR A 515 3.88 -22.09 8.41
N THR A 516 4.48 -22.96 7.60
CA THR A 516 3.95 -24.29 7.24
C THR A 516 4.73 -25.39 7.97
N PHE A 517 4.02 -26.35 8.56
CA PHE A 517 4.68 -27.50 9.17
C PHE A 517 5.20 -28.45 8.10
N ASN A 518 6.49 -28.79 8.17
CA ASN A 518 7.10 -29.80 7.33
C ASN A 518 7.47 -31.02 8.17
N ALA A 519 6.72 -32.12 7.99
CA ALA A 519 6.96 -33.39 8.66
C ALA A 519 8.14 -34.20 8.06
N GLY A 520 8.77 -33.67 7.01
CA GLY A 520 9.94 -34.24 6.34
C GLY A 520 11.24 -33.93 7.08
N ALA A 521 12.36 -34.18 6.40
CA ALA A 521 13.68 -33.84 6.92
C ALA A 521 13.99 -32.36 6.72
N LEU A 522 14.85 -31.79 7.57
CA LEU A 522 15.33 -30.40 7.48
C LEU A 522 15.87 -30.04 6.08
N SER A 523 16.39 -31.01 5.32
CA SER A 523 16.93 -30.84 3.97
C SER A 523 15.90 -30.89 2.83
N THR A 524 14.62 -31.12 3.13
CA THR A 524 13.55 -31.36 2.12
C THR A 524 12.51 -30.23 2.03
N GLY A 525 12.90 -29.01 2.43
CA GLY A 525 12.01 -27.85 2.52
C GLY A 525 11.55 -27.24 1.18
N ASN A 526 10.47 -26.46 1.23
CA ASN A 526 9.89 -25.69 0.14
C ASN A 526 10.37 -24.23 0.16
N ALA A 527 11.21 -23.85 -0.80
CA ALA A 527 11.76 -22.50 -0.92
C ALA A 527 10.72 -21.36 -1.11
N SER A 528 9.45 -21.68 -1.40
CA SER A 528 8.41 -20.67 -1.63
C SER A 528 7.62 -20.29 -0.38
N THR A 529 7.85 -20.96 0.76
CA THR A 529 7.10 -20.77 2.01
C THR A 529 8.03 -20.85 3.20
N LEU A 530 7.77 -20.10 4.28
CA LEU A 530 8.48 -20.33 5.54
C LEU A 530 7.98 -21.63 6.16
N GLU A 531 8.92 -22.46 6.60
CA GLU A 531 8.61 -23.75 7.19
C GLU A 531 9.10 -23.86 8.64
N PHE A 532 8.54 -24.83 9.36
CA PHE A 532 9.11 -25.28 10.62
C PHE A 532 9.04 -26.80 10.74
N PHE A 533 9.97 -27.32 11.54
CA PHE A 533 10.18 -28.73 11.77
C PHE A 533 10.17 -29.01 13.27
N LEU A 534 9.78 -30.22 13.65
CA LEU A 534 9.89 -30.70 15.03
C LEU A 534 10.99 -31.75 15.13
N VAL A 535 11.91 -31.56 16.07
CA VAL A 535 13.00 -32.49 16.35
C VAL A 535 12.99 -32.86 17.84
N GLN A 536 13.04 -34.15 18.17
CA GLN A 536 13.21 -34.58 19.55
C GLN A 536 14.70 -34.55 19.93
N GLY A 537 15.08 -33.65 20.83
CA GLY A 537 16.41 -33.57 21.42
C GLY A 537 16.47 -34.14 22.84
N ALA A 538 17.68 -34.24 23.40
CA ALA A 538 17.92 -34.78 24.74
C ALA A 538 17.26 -33.98 25.89
N LYS A 539 17.00 -32.68 25.70
CA LYS A 539 16.37 -31.79 26.70
C LYS A 539 14.86 -31.61 26.49
N GLY A 540 14.33 -32.05 25.35
CA GLY A 540 12.92 -31.87 24.97
C GLY A 540 12.75 -31.68 23.47
N VAL A 541 11.56 -31.25 23.05
CA VAL A 541 11.23 -31.00 21.64
C VAL A 541 11.79 -29.65 21.20
N GLN A 542 12.33 -29.59 19.98
CA GLN A 542 12.80 -28.37 19.34
C GLN A 542 11.92 -28.05 18.13
N ILE A 543 11.39 -26.82 18.11
CA ILE A 543 10.77 -26.23 16.94
C ILE A 543 11.87 -25.50 16.17
N VAL A 544 12.24 -26.03 15.01
CA VAL A 544 13.23 -25.41 14.12
C VAL A 544 12.47 -24.63 13.07
N ALA A 545 12.42 -23.31 13.20
CA ALA A 545 11.64 -22.41 12.35
C ALA A 545 12.55 -21.64 11.40
N GLU A 546 12.24 -21.62 10.11
CA GLU A 546 12.98 -20.84 9.12
C GLU A 546 12.85 -19.33 9.35
N THR A 547 13.94 -18.59 9.15
CA THR A 547 13.96 -17.12 9.21
C THR A 547 14.06 -16.48 7.83
N ALA A 548 14.35 -17.28 6.80
CA ALA A 548 14.30 -16.94 5.38
C ALA A 548 13.91 -18.18 4.55
N SER A 549 13.40 -17.97 3.34
CA SER A 549 13.10 -19.04 2.38
C SER A 549 14.28 -19.99 2.19
N TYR A 550 14.07 -21.30 2.39
CA TYR A 550 15.09 -22.36 2.28
C TYR A 550 16.17 -22.32 3.37
N GLY A 551 15.81 -21.82 4.56
CA GLY A 551 16.74 -21.65 5.66
C GLY A 551 17.14 -22.93 6.38
N SER A 552 16.32 -23.99 6.31
CA SER A 552 16.55 -25.24 7.06
C SER A 552 17.67 -26.11 6.52
N ALA A 553 18.12 -25.90 5.27
CA ALA A 553 19.15 -26.73 4.64
C ALA A 553 20.55 -26.58 5.27
N SER A 554 20.79 -25.51 6.02
CA SER A 554 22.06 -25.28 6.73
C SER A 554 22.03 -25.78 8.19
N ALA A 555 20.84 -26.04 8.73
CA ALA A 555 20.67 -26.53 10.10
C ALA A 555 21.16 -27.98 10.22
N THR A 556 22.06 -28.24 11.17
CA THR A 556 22.58 -29.59 11.43
C THR A 556 22.07 -30.13 12.75
N THR A 557 21.60 -31.38 12.75
CA THR A 557 21.22 -32.09 13.97
C THR A 557 22.45 -32.80 14.54
N GLY A 558 22.80 -32.48 15.79
CA GLY A 558 23.87 -33.13 16.53
C GLY A 558 23.56 -34.60 16.87
N ALA A 559 24.59 -35.34 17.33
CA ALA A 559 24.46 -36.75 17.69
C ALA A 559 23.51 -37.01 18.90
N ASP A 560 23.18 -35.96 19.65
CA ASP A 560 22.23 -35.93 20.76
C ASP A 560 20.80 -35.50 20.34
N GLY A 561 20.56 -35.38 19.04
CA GLY A 561 19.28 -34.94 18.47
C GLY A 561 19.05 -33.43 18.57
N VAL A 562 20.03 -32.66 19.08
CA VAL A 562 19.91 -31.21 19.26
C VAL A 562 20.29 -30.50 17.96
N VAL A 563 19.39 -29.65 17.47
CA VAL A 563 19.66 -28.64 16.45
C VAL A 563 20.08 -27.37 17.18
N ALA A 564 21.21 -26.80 16.78
CA ALA A 564 21.66 -25.49 17.25
C ALA A 564 21.69 -24.55 16.04
N ALA A 565 21.03 -23.39 16.12
CA ALA A 565 21.21 -22.39 15.08
C ALA A 565 22.58 -21.71 15.28
N SER A 566 23.37 -21.63 14.22
CA SER A 566 24.50 -20.71 14.16
C SER A 566 24.03 -19.33 13.69
N ALA A 567 24.83 -18.29 13.94
CA ALA A 567 24.55 -16.94 13.45
C ALA A 567 24.48 -16.84 11.91
N THR A 568 24.95 -17.89 11.20
CA THR A 568 24.88 -18.02 9.74
C THR A 568 23.70 -18.86 9.26
N ASP A 569 23.00 -19.55 10.17
CA ASP A 569 21.86 -20.37 9.80
C ASP A 569 20.61 -19.51 9.66
N ALA A 570 19.86 -19.74 8.59
CA ALA A 570 18.59 -19.09 8.35
C ALA A 570 17.44 -19.82 9.09
N VAL A 571 17.70 -20.28 10.32
CA VAL A 571 16.72 -20.86 11.23
C VAL A 571 16.85 -20.27 12.63
N SER A 572 15.77 -20.37 13.40
CA SER A 572 15.73 -20.16 14.84
C SER A 572 15.23 -21.44 15.50
N VAL A 573 15.84 -21.81 16.61
CA VAL A 573 15.48 -22.99 17.39
C VAL A 573 14.78 -22.58 18.68
N ILE A 574 13.54 -23.02 18.83
CA ILE A 574 12.75 -22.87 20.05
C ILE A 574 12.72 -24.22 20.76
N THR A 575 13.43 -24.31 21.88
CA THR A 575 13.50 -25.53 22.69
C THR A 575 12.38 -25.54 23.73
N LEU A 576 11.54 -26.56 23.69
CA LEU A 576 10.51 -26.86 24.68
C LEU A 576 11.09 -27.86 25.69
N THR A 577 11.65 -27.37 26.78
CA THR A 577 12.36 -28.23 27.75
C THR A 577 11.39 -29.12 28.52
N GLY A 578 11.70 -30.41 28.62
CA GLY A 578 10.88 -31.40 29.34
C GLY A 578 9.69 -31.95 28.56
N VAL A 579 9.53 -31.54 27.30
CA VAL A 579 8.47 -31.98 26.39
C VAL A 579 8.89 -33.22 25.62
N THR A 580 7.94 -34.14 25.42
CA THR A 580 8.10 -35.33 24.59
C THR A 580 7.23 -35.20 23.32
N ILE A 581 7.78 -35.59 22.18
CA ILE A 581 7.17 -35.33 20.86
C ILE A 581 5.84 -36.06 20.63
N ASP A 582 5.58 -37.15 21.34
CA ASP A 582 4.31 -37.89 21.32
C ASP A 582 3.15 -37.11 21.96
N HIS A 583 3.47 -36.13 22.80
CA HIS A 583 2.50 -35.22 23.43
C HIS A 583 2.46 -33.85 22.74
N VAL A 584 3.02 -33.72 21.52
CA VAL A 584 2.97 -32.49 20.73
C VAL A 584 1.98 -32.64 19.59
N ALA A 585 1.01 -31.73 19.54
CA ALA A 585 0.10 -31.55 18.42
C ALA A 585 0.52 -30.34 17.60
N VAL A 586 0.60 -30.50 16.29
CA VAL A 586 0.80 -29.37 15.35
C VAL A 586 -0.54 -28.94 14.81
N GLY A 587 -0.91 -27.68 15.10
CA GLY A 587 -2.04 -26.91 14.60
C GLY A 587 -1.74 -26.23 13.25
N ALA A 588 -2.75 -25.61 12.61
CA ALA A 588 -2.45 -24.76 11.44
C ALA A 588 -1.88 -23.41 11.90
N ASN A 589 -1.45 -22.57 10.95
CA ASN A 589 -0.89 -21.24 11.22
C ASN A 589 0.31 -21.26 12.19
N GLY A 590 1.16 -22.29 12.10
CA GLY A 590 2.35 -22.39 12.93
C GLY A 590 2.07 -22.58 14.43
N VAL A 591 0.93 -23.18 14.78
CA VAL A 591 0.58 -23.47 16.17
C VAL A 591 1.16 -24.83 16.58
N VAL A 592 1.86 -24.88 17.71
CA VAL A 592 2.42 -26.12 18.30
C VAL A 592 1.97 -26.20 19.75
N SER A 593 1.19 -27.24 20.10
CA SER A 593 0.55 -27.37 21.41
C SER A 593 1.00 -28.62 22.14
N TYR A 594 1.08 -28.56 23.47
CA TYR A 594 1.24 -29.75 24.32
C TYR A 594 -0.12 -30.29 24.73
N VAL A 595 -0.41 -31.55 24.40
CA VAL A 595 -1.74 -32.19 24.51
C VAL A 595 -1.79 -33.35 25.48
#